data_AF-A0A2H5YXL8-F1
#
_entry.id   AF-A0A2H5YXL8-F1
#
_cell.length_a   1.000
_cell.length_b   1.000
_cell.length_c   1.000
_cell.angle_alpha   90.00
_cell.angle_beta   90.00
_cell.angle_gamma   90.00
#
_symmetry.space_group_name_H-M   'P 1'
#
loop_
_entity.id
_entity.type
_entity.pdbx_description
1 polymer ?
#
loop_
_entity_poly.entity_id
_entity_poly.type
_entity_poly.pdbx_seq_one_letter_code
_entity_poly.pdbx_strand_id
1 'polypeptide(L)'
;MVIRSRVGVSCRSALFLVLVSLLAWLLLACTGNTAQSTGAGSSPTSAAVPSPTSVATPRPAGAMERVPIDIQRATLQDTGANQSELLVEVVLPDACSQPRWAVSRDGTRVLVEVWGERPVDVACAQVLRAETLTIPLGVALHDGWVVALNGVQLDPGEGIVHSSEPGTGGHDSGLAIVEQVEVRVGEGKPAAVTIEVQGALPDACAELAESPSVTVEGQRITVLLEWQRPRDRLCAQVLRPFTRTIEVGSFAPGTYTLVVNDMETSFTIEPDQS
;
A
#
# COMPACT_ATOMS: atom_id res chain seq x y z
N MET A 1 -7.73 -70.73 -9.88
CA MET A 1 -6.69 -70.92 -8.86
C MET A 1 -7.00 -69.96 -7.72
N VAL A 2 -7.33 -70.53 -6.57
CA VAL A 2 -7.68 -69.84 -5.32
C VAL A 2 -6.40 -69.32 -4.68
N ILE A 3 -6.41 -68.09 -4.13
CA ILE A 3 -5.79 -67.73 -2.84
C ILE A 3 -6.48 -66.47 -2.31
N ARG A 4 -7.19 -66.65 -1.19
CA ARG A 4 -7.61 -65.62 -0.25
C ARG A 4 -6.38 -65.10 0.49
N SER A 5 -6.35 -63.84 0.87
CA SER A 5 -5.74 -63.42 2.14
C SER A 5 -6.39 -62.16 2.68
N ARG A 6 -7.02 -62.30 3.84
CA ARG A 6 -7.51 -61.25 4.73
C ARG A 6 -6.33 -60.72 5.53
N VAL A 7 -6.24 -59.41 5.71
CA VAL A 7 -5.64 -58.82 6.93
C VAL A 7 -6.49 -57.61 7.32
N GLY A 8 -7.12 -57.71 8.48
CA GLY A 8 -7.71 -56.58 9.19
C GLY A 8 -6.73 -56.08 10.23
N VAL A 9 -6.66 -54.77 10.43
CA VAL A 9 -6.01 -54.16 11.58
C VAL A 9 -6.94 -53.10 12.15
N SER A 10 -7.39 -53.38 13.37
CA SER A 10 -8.14 -52.49 14.25
C SER A 10 -7.18 -51.47 14.85
N CYS A 11 -7.43 -50.17 14.66
CA CYS A 11 -6.72 -49.10 15.37
C CYS A 11 -7.74 -48.16 15.99
N ARG A 12 -8.37 -48.64 17.06
CA ARG A 12 -9.12 -47.83 18.04
C ARG A 12 -8.65 -48.29 19.41
N SER A 13 -8.16 -47.34 20.21
CA SER A 13 -7.78 -47.45 21.63
C SER A 13 -6.31 -47.09 21.92
N ALA A 14 -5.95 -45.81 21.74
CA ALA A 14 -4.79 -45.22 22.41
C ALA A 14 -5.03 -43.75 22.83
N LEU A 15 -6.27 -43.28 22.76
CA LEU A 15 -6.67 -41.91 23.05
C LEU A 15 -7.24 -41.80 24.47
N PHE A 16 -6.57 -42.31 25.51
CA PHE A 16 -7.05 -42.11 26.90
C PHE A 16 -5.98 -42.21 28.00
N LEU A 17 -4.70 -42.50 27.68
CA LEU A 17 -3.67 -42.75 28.70
C LEU A 17 -2.51 -41.75 28.74
N VAL A 18 -2.50 -40.73 27.87
CA VAL A 18 -1.43 -39.69 27.87
C VAL A 18 -1.81 -38.45 28.70
N LEU A 19 -3.08 -38.30 29.09
CA LEU A 19 -3.59 -37.08 29.74
C LEU A 19 -3.43 -37.06 31.28
N VAL A 20 -2.89 -38.11 31.90
CA VAL A 20 -2.78 -38.23 33.37
C VAL A 20 -1.34 -38.07 33.89
N SER A 21 -0.32 -38.05 33.02
CA SER A 21 1.09 -37.98 33.43
C SER A 21 1.72 -36.57 33.42
N LEU A 22 1.02 -35.55 32.91
CA LEU A 22 1.55 -34.16 32.83
C LEU A 22 1.14 -33.26 34.01
N LEU A 23 0.26 -33.72 34.90
CA LEU A 23 -0.23 -32.94 36.05
C LEU A 23 0.60 -33.11 37.34
N ALA A 24 1.76 -33.77 37.28
CA ALA A 24 2.60 -34.08 38.44
C ALA A 24 3.96 -33.35 38.46
N TRP A 25 4.20 -32.38 37.56
CA TRP A 25 5.50 -31.69 37.40
C TRP A 25 5.44 -30.16 37.62
N LEU A 26 4.52 -29.66 38.45
CA LEU A 26 4.44 -28.21 38.71
C LEU A 26 4.15 -27.85 40.18
N LEU A 27 4.72 -28.61 41.11
CA LEU A 27 4.76 -28.27 42.54
C LEU A 27 6.12 -28.60 43.15
N LEU A 28 7.20 -27.92 42.72
CA LEU A 28 8.48 -27.91 43.46
C LEU A 28 9.31 -26.67 43.07
N ALA A 29 9.06 -25.54 43.75
CA ALA A 29 10.03 -24.46 43.88
C ALA A 29 9.65 -23.59 45.09
N CYS A 30 10.06 -24.04 46.28
CA CYS A 30 10.18 -23.19 47.46
C CYS A 30 11.67 -23.00 47.77
N THR A 31 12.01 -21.78 48.18
CA THR A 31 13.15 -21.35 49.00
C THR A 31 14.47 -20.96 48.33
N GLY A 32 14.95 -19.77 48.74
CA GLY A 32 16.26 -19.18 48.49
C GLY A 32 16.11 -17.74 47.97
N ASN A 33 16.74 -16.69 48.50
CA ASN A 33 17.59 -16.49 49.66
C ASN A 33 17.64 -14.96 49.89
N THR A 34 17.67 -14.51 51.14
CA THR A 34 17.94 -13.13 51.54
C THR A 34 19.44 -12.85 51.53
N ALA A 35 19.89 -11.75 50.90
CA ALA A 35 20.82 -10.76 51.49
C ALA A 35 21.46 -9.80 50.46
N GLN A 36 21.29 -8.49 50.75
CA GLN A 36 22.24 -7.37 50.66
C GLN A 36 22.88 -6.98 49.31
N SER A 37 22.59 -5.75 48.89
CA SER A 37 23.66 -4.77 48.69
C SER A 37 23.23 -3.37 49.13
N THR A 38 24.04 -2.80 50.01
CA THR A 38 24.06 -1.39 50.41
C THR A 38 24.67 -0.56 49.28
N GLY A 39 23.97 0.49 48.86
CA GLY A 39 24.48 1.48 47.91
C GLY A 39 23.76 2.80 48.12
N ALA A 40 24.23 3.59 49.09
CA ALA A 40 23.86 4.98 49.23
C ALA A 40 24.42 5.77 48.03
N GLY A 41 23.54 6.19 47.14
CA GLY A 41 23.84 7.09 46.03
C GLY A 41 22.75 8.16 45.99
N SER A 42 22.99 9.25 46.71
CA SER A 42 22.17 10.46 46.67
C SER A 42 22.33 11.15 45.32
N SER A 43 21.30 11.08 44.48
CA SER A 43 21.11 11.94 43.31
C SER A 43 19.89 12.83 43.56
N PRO A 44 19.97 14.14 43.25
CA PRO A 44 18.89 15.07 43.56
C PRO A 44 17.63 14.75 42.76
N THR A 45 16.50 14.74 43.46
CA THR A 45 15.14 14.72 42.90
C THR A 45 15.00 15.89 41.92
N SER A 46 15.08 15.58 40.62
CA SER A 46 14.62 16.49 39.59
C SER A 46 13.11 16.62 39.76
N ALA A 47 12.64 17.82 40.09
CA ALA A 47 11.23 18.13 40.17
C ALA A 47 10.59 17.83 38.80
N ALA A 48 9.74 16.80 38.75
CA ALA A 48 8.89 16.57 37.61
C ALA A 48 7.95 17.78 37.48
N VAL A 49 8.20 18.61 36.47
CA VAL A 49 7.24 19.63 36.04
C VAL A 49 5.98 18.88 35.61
N PRO A 50 4.80 19.13 36.20
CA PRO A 50 3.57 18.57 35.69
C PRO A 50 3.39 19.09 34.26
N SER A 51 3.39 18.19 33.28
CA SER A 51 2.97 18.52 31.92
C SER A 51 1.61 19.21 31.99
N PRO A 52 1.38 20.31 31.25
CA PRO A 52 0.07 20.92 31.22
C PRO A 52 -0.92 19.87 30.71
N THR A 53 -1.88 19.52 31.56
CA THR A 53 -3.05 18.75 31.13
C THR A 53 -3.72 19.58 30.05
N SER A 54 -3.59 19.15 28.80
CA SER A 54 -4.41 19.69 27.72
C SER A 54 -5.85 19.39 28.11
N VAL A 55 -6.59 20.44 28.43
CA VAL A 55 -8.03 20.37 28.59
C VAL A 55 -8.55 19.89 27.24
N ALA A 56 -8.96 18.63 27.16
CA ALA A 56 -9.64 18.11 25.99
C ALA A 56 -10.94 18.89 25.86
N THR A 57 -10.98 19.84 24.93
CA THR A 57 -12.22 20.53 24.56
C THR A 57 -13.26 19.45 24.25
N PRO A 58 -14.48 19.52 24.82
CA PRO A 58 -15.52 18.54 24.53
C PRO A 58 -15.72 18.47 23.01
N ARG A 59 -15.44 17.30 22.42
CA ARG A 59 -15.70 17.06 21.01
C ARG A 59 -17.21 17.20 20.80
N PRO A 60 -17.67 18.05 19.86
CA PRO A 60 -19.10 18.29 19.69
C PRO A 60 -19.81 16.97 19.37
N ALA A 61 -20.86 16.65 20.14
CA ALA A 61 -21.67 15.47 19.92
C ALA A 61 -22.30 15.52 18.52
N GLY A 62 -22.27 14.39 17.81
CA GLY A 62 -22.74 14.31 16.42
C GLY A 62 -21.81 14.93 15.38
N ALA A 63 -20.55 15.21 15.72
CA ALA A 63 -19.56 15.58 14.71
C ALA A 63 -19.34 14.41 13.73
N MET A 64 -19.28 14.72 12.44
CA MET A 64 -19.01 13.76 11.38
C MET A 64 -17.59 13.98 10.86
N GLU A 65 -16.85 12.91 10.60
CA GLU A 65 -15.58 12.97 9.87
C GLU A 65 -15.71 12.33 8.49
N ARG A 66 -14.88 12.82 7.55
CA ARG A 66 -14.68 12.17 6.26
C ARG A 66 -13.66 11.04 6.41
N VAL A 67 -13.97 9.88 5.85
CA VAL A 67 -13.06 8.73 5.77
C VAL A 67 -12.88 8.31 4.31
N PRO A 68 -11.69 7.80 3.94
CA PRO A 68 -11.49 7.21 2.63
C PRO A 68 -12.36 5.95 2.49
N ILE A 69 -12.85 5.72 1.28
CA ILE A 69 -13.55 4.50 0.89
C ILE A 69 -12.82 3.87 -0.29
N ASP A 70 -12.85 2.55 -0.37
CA ASP A 70 -12.21 1.83 -1.46
C ASP A 70 -13.16 1.75 -2.66
N ILE A 71 -12.68 2.10 -3.85
CA ILE A 71 -13.46 2.05 -5.10
C ILE A 71 -13.07 0.78 -5.83
N GLN A 72 -14.03 -0.13 -6.00
CA GLN A 72 -13.81 -1.42 -6.64
C GLN A 72 -14.05 -1.33 -8.15
N ARG A 73 -15.09 -0.60 -8.55
CA ARG A 73 -15.39 -0.39 -9.96
C ARG A 73 -16.05 0.95 -10.17
N ALA A 74 -15.78 1.59 -11.30
CA ALA A 74 -16.66 2.65 -11.77
C ALA A 74 -16.90 2.54 -13.27
N THR A 75 -18.17 2.60 -13.64
CA THR A 75 -18.64 2.45 -15.01
C THR A 75 -19.50 3.63 -15.39
N LEU A 76 -19.20 4.24 -16.53
CA LEU A 76 -20.04 5.27 -17.12
C LEU A 76 -21.19 4.62 -17.87
N GLN A 77 -22.41 5.04 -17.57
CA GLN A 77 -23.61 4.62 -18.27
C GLN A 77 -24.30 5.81 -18.90
N ASP A 78 -24.65 5.68 -20.18
CA ASP A 78 -25.58 6.59 -20.82
C ASP A 78 -27.01 6.10 -20.56
N THR A 79 -27.84 6.97 -19.97
CA THR A 79 -29.25 6.65 -19.69
C THR A 79 -30.18 7.04 -20.85
N GLY A 80 -29.65 7.59 -21.95
CA GLY A 80 -30.42 7.96 -23.14
C GLY A 80 -31.29 9.22 -22.98
N ALA A 81 -31.22 9.91 -21.83
CA ALA A 81 -32.02 11.08 -21.50
C ALA A 81 -31.20 12.40 -21.49
N ASN A 82 -30.10 12.48 -22.26
CA ASN A 82 -29.08 13.54 -22.16
C ASN A 82 -28.45 13.65 -20.75
N GLN A 83 -28.43 12.54 -20.01
CA GLN A 83 -27.87 12.46 -18.67
C GLN A 83 -27.02 11.20 -18.58
N SER A 84 -25.73 11.37 -18.33
CA SER A 84 -24.83 10.29 -18.00
C SER A 84 -24.85 10.05 -16.50
N GLU A 85 -24.81 8.80 -16.10
CA GLU A 85 -24.66 8.37 -14.72
C GLU A 85 -23.34 7.63 -14.56
N LEU A 86 -22.73 7.76 -13.39
CA LEU A 86 -21.58 6.99 -12.98
C LEU A 86 -22.02 5.97 -11.94
N LEU A 87 -21.90 4.69 -12.27
CA LEU A 87 -22.10 3.60 -11.33
C LEU A 87 -20.78 3.31 -10.63
N VAL A 88 -20.71 3.51 -9.32
CA VAL A 88 -19.49 3.30 -8.53
C VAL A 88 -19.73 2.20 -7.51
N GLU A 89 -19.02 1.08 -7.63
CA GLU A 89 -18.94 0.05 -6.62
C GLU A 89 -17.89 0.44 -5.59
N VAL A 90 -18.29 0.58 -4.32
CA VAL A 90 -17.44 1.02 -3.22
C VAL A 90 -17.46 0.03 -2.06
N VAL A 91 -16.39 -0.02 -1.28
CA VAL A 91 -16.31 -0.74 0.00
C VAL A 91 -16.06 0.25 1.12
N LEU A 92 -17.00 0.29 2.06
CA LEU A 92 -16.94 1.08 3.28
C LEU A 92 -16.14 0.34 4.35
N PRO A 93 -15.30 1.04 5.13
CA PRO A 93 -14.37 0.41 6.08
C PRO A 93 -15.04 -0.10 7.36
N ASP A 94 -16.25 0.37 7.67
CA ASP A 94 -16.95 0.04 8.90
C ASP A 94 -18.48 0.14 8.76
N ALA A 95 -19.19 -0.27 9.81
CA ALA A 95 -20.64 -0.31 9.85
C ALA A 95 -21.33 1.06 9.98
N CYS A 96 -20.60 2.12 10.36
CA CYS A 96 -21.18 3.45 10.55
C CYS A 96 -21.07 4.32 9.30
N SER A 97 -20.00 4.11 8.53
CA SER A 97 -19.65 4.93 7.38
C SER A 97 -20.76 4.88 6.34
N GLN A 98 -21.23 6.07 5.95
CA GLN A 98 -22.19 6.24 4.86
C GLN A 98 -21.47 6.84 3.66
N PRO A 99 -21.69 6.33 2.44
CA PRO A 99 -21.06 6.88 1.26
C PRO A 99 -21.69 8.23 0.93
N ARG A 100 -20.86 9.19 0.55
CA ARG A 100 -21.22 10.54 0.15
C ARG A 100 -20.44 10.91 -1.09
N TRP A 101 -21.03 11.77 -1.90
CA TRP A 101 -20.40 12.22 -3.13
C TRP A 101 -20.72 13.69 -3.42
N ALA A 102 -19.86 14.28 -4.22
CA ALA A 102 -20.04 15.59 -4.82
C ALA A 102 -19.66 15.51 -6.29
N VAL A 103 -20.47 16.17 -7.13
CA VAL A 103 -20.19 16.32 -8.55
C VAL A 103 -19.95 17.80 -8.81
N SER A 104 -18.80 18.12 -9.39
CA SER A 104 -18.46 19.44 -9.87
C SER A 104 -18.03 19.39 -11.33
N ARG A 105 -18.04 20.55 -12.00
CA ARG A 105 -17.75 20.66 -13.43
C ARG A 105 -16.83 21.84 -13.68
N ASP A 106 -15.84 21.61 -14.52
CA ASP A 106 -14.92 22.63 -15.04
C ASP A 106 -14.78 22.44 -16.56
N GLY A 107 -15.53 23.23 -17.33
CA GLY A 107 -15.60 23.08 -18.78
C GLY A 107 -16.09 21.70 -19.20
N THR A 108 -15.23 20.94 -19.90
CA THR A 108 -15.47 19.56 -20.35
C THR A 108 -14.98 18.50 -19.35
N ARG A 109 -14.57 18.90 -18.15
CA ARG A 109 -14.15 17.99 -17.08
C ARG A 109 -15.26 17.88 -16.02
N VAL A 110 -15.70 16.66 -15.75
CA VAL A 110 -16.57 16.34 -14.60
C VAL A 110 -15.69 15.77 -13.50
N LEU A 111 -15.71 16.39 -12.33
CA LEU A 111 -14.99 15.90 -11.16
C LEU A 111 -16.00 15.31 -10.18
N VAL A 112 -15.86 14.02 -9.91
CA VAL A 112 -16.65 13.29 -8.94
C VAL A 112 -15.75 13.01 -7.73
N GLU A 113 -16.13 13.51 -6.57
CA GLU A 113 -15.50 13.15 -5.29
C GLU A 113 -16.44 12.19 -4.56
N VAL A 114 -15.93 11.06 -4.06
CA VAL A 114 -16.67 10.10 -3.26
C VAL A 114 -15.88 9.77 -2.00
N TRP A 115 -16.53 9.87 -0.84
CA TRP A 115 -15.95 9.63 0.47
C TRP A 115 -16.97 8.96 1.41
N GLY A 116 -16.51 8.43 2.53
CA GLY A 116 -17.37 7.98 3.62
C GLY A 116 -17.54 9.08 4.66
N GLU A 117 -18.72 9.19 5.27
CA GLU A 117 -18.92 10.02 6.47
C GLU A 117 -19.36 9.16 7.64
N ARG A 118 -18.74 9.36 8.80
CA ARG A 118 -19.09 8.65 10.04
C ARG A 118 -19.05 9.56 11.27
N PRO A 119 -19.85 9.26 12.31
CA PRO A 119 -19.77 9.95 13.59
C PRO A 119 -18.44 9.67 14.31
N VAL A 120 -17.85 10.70 14.92
CA VAL A 120 -16.58 10.59 15.67
C VAL A 120 -16.77 10.19 17.14
N ASP A 121 -18.01 10.20 17.62
CA ASP A 121 -18.40 9.93 19.01
C ASP A 121 -19.00 8.52 19.20
N VAL A 122 -18.98 7.69 18.16
CA VAL A 122 -19.48 6.31 18.20
C VAL A 122 -18.36 5.33 17.83
N ALA A 123 -18.29 4.22 18.56
CA ALA A 123 -17.40 3.12 18.22
C ALA A 123 -18.01 2.28 17.08
N CYS A 124 -17.34 2.26 15.93
CA CYS A 124 -17.84 1.61 14.72
C CYS A 124 -17.27 0.20 14.57
N ALA A 125 -18.15 -0.77 14.33
CA ALA A 125 -17.75 -2.14 14.06
C ALA A 125 -16.95 -2.20 12.74
N GLN A 126 -15.76 -2.80 12.80
CA GLN A 126 -14.84 -2.95 11.67
C GLN A 126 -15.34 -4.05 10.72
N VAL A 127 -16.37 -3.73 9.95
CA VAL A 127 -17.02 -4.63 8.99
C VAL A 127 -17.02 -3.95 7.64
N LEU A 128 -16.39 -4.60 6.66
CA LEU A 128 -16.39 -4.13 5.28
C LEU A 128 -17.79 -4.27 4.67
N ARG A 129 -18.28 -3.23 4.04
CA ARG A 129 -19.59 -3.22 3.38
C ARG A 129 -19.47 -2.74 1.94
N ALA A 130 -19.84 -3.60 0.99
CA ALA A 130 -19.91 -3.23 -0.42
C ALA A 130 -21.25 -2.54 -0.74
N GLU A 131 -21.20 -1.46 -1.50
CA GLU A 131 -22.36 -0.72 -2.00
C GLU A 131 -22.14 -0.28 -3.46
N THR A 132 -23.23 -0.12 -4.21
CA THR A 132 -23.19 0.46 -5.55
C THR A 132 -23.89 1.81 -5.52
N LEU A 133 -23.16 2.86 -5.87
CA LEU A 133 -23.66 4.22 -5.97
C LEU A 133 -24.05 4.52 -7.41
N THR A 134 -25.24 5.09 -7.60
CA THR A 134 -25.65 5.67 -8.89
C THR A 134 -25.53 7.18 -8.79
N ILE A 135 -24.50 7.74 -9.42
CA ILE A 135 -24.18 9.17 -9.32
C ILE A 135 -24.59 9.86 -10.64
N PRO A 136 -25.66 10.67 -10.63
CA PRO A 136 -26.04 11.44 -11.81
C PRO A 136 -25.02 12.55 -12.07
N LEU A 137 -24.41 12.58 -13.25
CA LEU A 137 -23.40 13.59 -13.61
C LEU A 137 -24.02 14.92 -14.02
N GLY A 138 -25.32 14.93 -14.29
CA GLY A 138 -26.07 16.14 -14.68
C GLY A 138 -25.67 16.71 -16.05
N VAL A 139 -24.97 15.92 -16.87
CA VAL A 139 -24.57 16.25 -18.24
C VAL A 139 -24.64 15.00 -19.11
N ALA A 140 -24.86 15.19 -20.40
CA ALA A 140 -24.58 14.18 -21.41
C ALA A 140 -23.08 14.25 -21.75
N LEU A 141 -22.36 13.16 -21.49
CA LEU A 141 -20.98 13.03 -21.95
C LEU A 141 -20.97 12.81 -23.46
N HIS A 142 -20.11 13.56 -24.16
CA HIS A 142 -19.85 13.38 -25.58
C HIS A 142 -18.33 13.37 -25.82
N ASP A 143 -17.89 13.26 -27.07
CA ASP A 143 -16.48 13.24 -27.41
C ASP A 143 -15.75 14.46 -26.80
N GLY A 144 -14.60 14.20 -26.17
CA GLY A 144 -13.75 15.21 -25.52
C GLY A 144 -14.10 15.53 -24.07
N TRP A 145 -15.12 14.89 -23.47
CA TRP A 145 -15.34 14.96 -22.03
C TRP A 145 -14.39 14.06 -21.26
N VAL A 146 -13.95 14.54 -20.09
CA VAL A 146 -13.14 13.77 -19.15
C VAL A 146 -13.91 13.69 -17.84
N VAL A 147 -14.06 12.48 -17.30
CA VAL A 147 -14.60 12.28 -15.96
C VAL A 147 -13.45 11.88 -15.05
N ALA A 148 -13.28 12.56 -13.92
CA ALA A 148 -12.29 12.22 -12.92
C ALA A 148 -12.99 11.82 -11.61
N LEU A 149 -12.74 10.60 -11.12
CA LEU A 149 -13.22 10.10 -9.84
C LEU A 149 -12.09 10.15 -8.81
N ASN A 150 -12.27 10.94 -7.74
CA ASN A 150 -11.24 11.16 -6.70
C ASN A 150 -9.86 11.53 -7.30
N GLY A 151 -9.85 12.25 -8.42
CA GLY A 151 -8.63 12.68 -9.14
C GLY A 151 -8.13 11.70 -10.22
N VAL A 152 -8.68 10.49 -10.32
CA VAL A 152 -8.34 9.49 -11.35
C VAL A 152 -9.24 9.67 -12.56
N GLN A 153 -8.67 9.86 -13.75
CA GLN A 153 -9.44 9.97 -15.00
C GLN A 153 -10.03 8.61 -15.40
N LEU A 154 -11.28 8.62 -15.86
CA LEU A 154 -11.97 7.42 -16.35
C LEU A 154 -11.84 7.33 -17.86
N ASP A 155 -11.36 6.19 -18.36
CA ASP A 155 -11.34 5.91 -19.79
C ASP A 155 -12.74 5.48 -20.27
N PRO A 156 -13.34 6.19 -21.25
CA PRO A 156 -14.63 5.83 -21.80
C PRO A 156 -14.55 4.49 -22.54
N GLY A 157 -15.11 3.43 -21.94
CA GLY A 157 -15.23 2.11 -22.56
C GLY A 157 -14.57 0.97 -21.78
N GLU A 158 -13.69 1.25 -20.83
CA GLU A 158 -13.05 0.20 -20.01
C GLU A 158 -13.50 0.22 -18.55
N GLY A 159 -14.11 1.33 -18.09
CA GLY A 159 -14.37 1.53 -16.66
C GLY A 159 -13.06 1.56 -15.86
N ILE A 160 -13.06 2.17 -14.69
CA ILE A 160 -12.00 1.81 -13.73
C ILE A 160 -12.40 0.46 -13.16
N VAL A 161 -11.88 -0.61 -13.73
CA VAL A 161 -11.79 -1.87 -13.02
C VAL A 161 -10.59 -1.70 -12.08
N HIS A 162 -10.82 -1.23 -10.86
CA HIS A 162 -9.90 -1.62 -9.80
C HIS A 162 -10.21 -3.10 -9.59
N SER A 163 -9.49 -4.00 -10.26
CA SER A 163 -9.66 -5.44 -10.10
C SER A 163 -9.50 -5.80 -8.64
N SER A 164 -10.62 -5.78 -7.96
CA SER A 164 -10.83 -6.19 -6.59
C SER A 164 -11.95 -7.21 -6.72
N GLU A 165 -11.57 -8.30 -7.37
CA GLU A 165 -12.33 -9.53 -7.32
C GLU A 165 -12.24 -10.00 -5.86
N PRO A 166 -13.37 -10.16 -5.13
CA PRO A 166 -13.33 -10.70 -3.79
C PRO A 166 -12.93 -12.18 -3.90
N GLY A 167 -11.64 -12.45 -3.80
CA GLY A 167 -11.04 -13.77 -3.96
C GLY A 167 -9.78 -13.85 -4.83
N THR A 168 -9.41 -12.77 -5.54
CA THR A 168 -8.15 -12.71 -6.30
C THR A 168 -7.35 -11.49 -5.82
N GLY A 169 -6.26 -11.73 -5.10
CA GLY A 169 -5.49 -10.73 -4.37
C GLY A 169 -5.23 -9.43 -5.13
N GLY A 170 -5.72 -8.31 -4.58
CA GLY A 170 -5.33 -6.98 -5.02
C GLY A 170 -3.91 -6.64 -4.59
N HIS A 171 -3.26 -5.68 -5.26
CA HIS A 171 -1.90 -5.25 -4.94
C HIS A 171 -1.88 -3.82 -4.38
N ASP A 172 -1.10 -3.59 -3.33
CA ASP A 172 -0.59 -2.26 -2.96
C ASP A 172 0.64 -1.97 -3.79
N SER A 173 0.86 -0.70 -4.14
CA SER A 173 2.08 -0.24 -4.82
C SER A 173 2.64 1.04 -4.19
N GLY A 174 3.89 1.33 -4.49
CA GLY A 174 4.57 2.55 -4.06
C GLY A 174 5.98 2.66 -4.65
N LEU A 175 6.69 3.74 -4.33
CA LEU A 175 8.07 3.94 -4.75
C LEU A 175 9.04 3.15 -3.86
N ALA A 176 10.05 2.53 -4.48
CA ALA A 176 11.13 1.85 -3.79
C ALA A 176 12.05 2.86 -3.09
N ILE A 177 12.57 2.49 -1.92
CA ILE A 177 13.56 3.30 -1.21
C ILE A 177 14.88 3.16 -1.98
N VAL A 178 15.43 4.28 -2.43
CA VAL A 178 16.71 4.32 -3.16
C VAL A 178 17.79 4.84 -2.21
N GLU A 179 18.86 4.06 -2.04
CA GLU A 179 19.96 4.39 -1.12
C GLU A 179 21.23 4.77 -1.88
N GLN A 180 21.50 4.11 -3.02
CA GLN A 180 22.67 4.39 -3.85
C GLN A 180 22.37 4.18 -5.34
N VAL A 181 22.93 5.04 -6.18
CA VAL A 181 22.86 4.95 -7.65
C VAL A 181 24.28 5.13 -8.18
N GLU A 182 24.77 4.14 -8.90
CA GLU A 182 26.02 4.19 -9.65
C GLU A 182 25.71 4.30 -11.14
N VAL A 183 26.33 5.27 -11.83
CA VAL A 183 26.14 5.49 -13.27
C VAL A 183 27.33 4.93 -14.03
N ARG A 184 27.07 4.12 -15.04
CA ARG A 184 28.07 3.60 -15.99
C ARG A 184 27.79 4.12 -17.38
N VAL A 185 28.77 4.80 -17.96
CA VAL A 185 28.71 5.39 -19.29
C VAL A 185 29.55 4.55 -20.25
N GLY A 186 28.94 4.10 -21.34
CA GLY A 186 29.60 3.36 -22.40
C GLY A 186 30.49 4.24 -23.29
N GLU A 187 31.37 3.60 -24.05
CA GLU A 187 32.40 4.29 -24.83
C GLU A 187 31.86 4.96 -26.11
N GLY A 188 30.78 4.44 -26.71
CA GLY A 188 30.22 4.92 -27.97
C GLY A 188 29.62 6.34 -27.92
N LYS A 189 29.33 6.93 -29.09
CA LYS A 189 28.61 8.21 -29.23
C LYS A 189 27.47 8.05 -30.24
N PRO A 190 26.20 8.16 -29.82
CA PRO A 190 25.71 8.39 -28.45
C PRO A 190 26.12 7.27 -27.47
N ALA A 191 26.42 7.63 -26.22
CA ALA A 191 26.90 6.71 -25.20
C ALA A 191 25.72 6.00 -24.54
N ALA A 192 25.77 4.67 -24.50
CA ALA A 192 24.83 3.88 -23.70
C ALA A 192 25.07 4.17 -22.21
N VAL A 193 24.00 4.44 -21.48
CA VAL A 193 24.04 4.70 -20.03
C VAL A 193 23.27 3.61 -19.31
N THR A 194 23.97 2.95 -18.39
CA THR A 194 23.42 1.94 -17.49
C THR A 194 23.57 2.43 -16.07
N ILE A 195 22.56 2.22 -15.23
CA ILE A 195 22.63 2.54 -13.81
C ILE A 195 22.50 1.28 -12.98
N GLU A 196 23.23 1.24 -11.87
CA GLU A 196 23.07 0.23 -10.83
C GLU A 196 22.48 0.90 -9.60
N VAL A 197 21.27 0.48 -9.23
CA VAL A 197 20.50 1.05 -8.13
C VAL A 197 20.48 0.06 -6.97
N GLN A 198 20.85 0.54 -5.79
CA GLN A 198 20.75 -0.21 -4.54
C GLN A 198 19.78 0.51 -3.60
N GLY A 199 19.00 -0.27 -2.88
CA GLY A 199 17.97 0.27 -2.00
C GLY A 199 17.21 -0.80 -1.24
N ALA A 200 16.02 -0.46 -0.75
CA ALA A 200 15.20 -1.34 0.04
C ALA A 200 13.70 -1.31 -0.33
N LEU A 201 13.05 -2.46 -0.14
CA LEU A 201 11.61 -2.65 -0.22
C LEU A 201 11.00 -2.59 1.19
N PRO A 202 9.74 -2.12 1.33
CA PRO A 202 9.16 -1.82 2.63
C PRO A 202 8.89 -3.04 3.52
N ASP A 203 8.70 -4.22 2.94
CA ASP A 203 8.39 -5.45 3.66
C ASP A 203 8.82 -6.72 2.91
N ALA A 204 8.55 -7.89 3.51
CA ALA A 204 8.93 -9.19 2.95
C ALA A 204 8.18 -9.61 1.68
N CYS A 205 7.01 -9.04 1.40
CA CYS A 205 6.14 -9.39 0.26
C CYS A 205 6.27 -8.45 -0.92
N ALA A 206 6.74 -7.23 -0.69
CA ALA A 206 6.98 -6.27 -1.75
C ALA A 206 8.01 -6.84 -2.75
N GLU A 207 7.67 -6.73 -4.02
CA GLU A 207 8.54 -7.04 -5.14
C GLU A 207 8.64 -5.82 -6.06
N LEU A 208 9.80 -5.61 -6.66
CA LEU A 208 9.97 -4.54 -7.65
C LEU A 208 9.09 -4.81 -8.89
N ALA A 209 8.52 -3.75 -9.45
CA ALA A 209 7.93 -3.80 -10.78
C ALA A 209 8.98 -4.26 -11.80
N GLU A 210 8.57 -5.11 -12.75
CA GLU A 210 9.49 -5.71 -13.70
C GLU A 210 10.18 -4.66 -14.60
N SER A 211 9.42 -3.63 -14.97
CA SER A 211 9.80 -2.59 -15.93
C SER A 211 9.79 -1.22 -15.24
N PRO A 212 10.96 -0.60 -14.99
CA PRO A 212 11.01 0.77 -14.50
C PRO A 212 10.58 1.77 -15.57
N SER A 213 9.94 2.86 -15.16
CA SER A 213 9.62 3.97 -16.07
C SER A 213 10.85 4.87 -16.21
N VAL A 214 11.19 5.23 -17.44
CA VAL A 214 12.30 6.13 -17.77
C VAL A 214 11.77 7.27 -18.62
N THR A 215 11.93 8.50 -18.15
CA THR A 215 11.51 9.73 -18.85
C THR A 215 12.73 10.62 -19.07
N VAL A 216 12.87 11.15 -20.29
CA VAL A 216 13.98 12.03 -20.67
C VAL A 216 13.43 13.36 -21.14
N GLU A 217 13.78 14.44 -20.44
CA GLU A 217 13.40 15.82 -20.76
C GLU A 217 14.66 16.67 -20.88
N GLY A 218 15.17 16.79 -22.10
CA GLY A 218 16.41 17.50 -22.37
C GLY A 218 17.62 16.82 -21.71
N GLN A 219 18.20 17.47 -20.70
CA GLN A 219 19.33 16.95 -19.91
C GLN A 219 18.89 16.37 -18.56
N ARG A 220 17.59 16.29 -18.29
CA ARG A 220 17.05 15.64 -17.09
C ARG A 220 16.51 14.26 -17.45
N ILE A 221 16.97 13.25 -16.71
CA ILE A 221 16.56 11.86 -16.86
C ILE A 221 15.92 11.45 -15.54
N THR A 222 14.67 11.00 -15.59
CA THR A 222 13.92 10.53 -14.42
C THR A 222 13.65 9.05 -14.57
N VAL A 223 14.03 8.27 -13.56
CA VAL A 223 13.78 6.83 -13.46
C VAL A 223 12.88 6.58 -12.25
N LEU A 224 11.74 5.95 -12.47
CA LEU A 224 10.82 5.56 -11.39
C LEU A 224 10.91 4.04 -11.16
N LEU A 225 11.24 3.69 -9.93
CA LEU A 225 11.25 2.32 -9.42
C LEU A 225 10.09 2.13 -8.46
N GLU A 226 9.11 1.36 -8.91
CA GLU A 226 7.92 1.01 -8.14
C GLU A 226 8.05 -0.40 -7.58
N TRP A 227 7.37 -0.65 -6.47
CA TRP A 227 7.13 -1.98 -5.94
C TRP A 227 5.63 -2.27 -5.90
N GLN A 228 5.31 -3.56 -5.87
CA GLN A 228 3.96 -4.06 -5.66
C GLN A 228 3.96 -5.18 -4.60
N ARG A 229 2.90 -5.27 -3.80
CA ARG A 229 2.70 -6.38 -2.84
C ARG A 229 1.22 -6.78 -2.78
N PRO A 230 0.89 -8.04 -2.50
CA PRO A 230 -0.49 -8.46 -2.26
C PRO A 230 -1.08 -7.82 -0.98
N ARG A 231 -2.31 -7.30 -1.08
CA ARG A 231 -3.09 -6.73 0.05
C ARG A 231 -3.67 -7.80 0.97
N ASP A 232 -3.93 -8.98 0.44
CA ASP A 232 -4.58 -10.10 1.12
C ASP A 232 -3.60 -10.99 1.90
N ARG A 233 -2.32 -10.60 1.98
CA ARG A 233 -1.27 -11.33 2.70
C ARG A 233 -0.72 -10.52 3.86
N LEU A 234 -0.57 -11.19 5.00
CA LEU A 234 0.22 -10.65 6.12
C LEU A 234 1.71 -10.74 5.79
N CYS A 235 2.37 -9.59 5.77
CA CYS A 235 3.77 -9.46 5.38
C CYS A 235 4.64 -9.08 6.57
N ALA A 236 5.77 -9.76 6.73
CA ALA A 236 6.73 -9.43 7.76
C ALA A 236 7.28 -8.02 7.53
N GLN A 237 7.23 -7.18 8.57
CA GLN A 237 7.65 -5.79 8.52
C GLN A 237 9.17 -5.69 8.63
N VAL A 238 9.86 -6.02 7.53
CA VAL A 238 11.32 -6.00 7.44
C VAL A 238 11.73 -5.39 6.11
N LEU A 239 12.64 -4.42 6.17
CA LEU A 239 13.22 -3.85 4.97
C LEU A 239 14.02 -4.91 4.21
N ARG A 240 13.66 -5.12 2.94
CA ARG A 240 14.34 -6.07 2.05
C ARG A 240 15.27 -5.33 1.11
N PRO A 241 16.59 -5.51 1.20
CA PRO A 241 17.52 -4.86 0.28
C PRO A 241 17.36 -5.41 -1.14
N PHE A 242 17.63 -4.58 -2.14
CA PHE A 242 17.69 -4.95 -3.55
C PHE A 242 18.87 -4.29 -4.26
N THR A 243 19.29 -4.92 -5.37
CA THR A 243 20.20 -4.34 -6.36
C THR A 243 19.58 -4.56 -7.73
N ARG A 244 19.47 -3.49 -8.54
CA ARG A 244 18.89 -3.54 -9.88
C ARG A 244 19.75 -2.77 -10.87
N THR A 245 20.13 -3.44 -11.95
CA THR A 245 20.76 -2.80 -13.11
C THR A 245 19.69 -2.40 -14.12
N ILE A 246 19.74 -1.17 -14.62
CA ILE A 246 18.76 -0.60 -15.54
C ILE A 246 19.49 0.07 -16.69
N GLU A 247 19.15 -0.31 -17.92
CA GLU A 247 19.59 0.42 -19.11
C GLU A 247 18.66 1.61 -19.32
N VAL A 248 19.23 2.82 -19.24
CA VAL A 248 18.47 4.07 -19.25
C VAL A 248 18.28 4.59 -20.67
N GLY A 249 19.23 4.31 -21.56
CA GLY A 249 19.19 4.72 -22.97
C GLY A 249 20.57 5.06 -23.51
N SER A 250 20.60 5.72 -24.66
CA SER A 250 21.83 6.25 -25.27
C SER A 250 21.72 7.76 -25.45
N PHE A 251 22.76 8.49 -25.04
CA PHE A 251 22.74 9.95 -24.93
C PHE A 251 23.92 10.60 -25.64
N ALA A 252 23.71 11.80 -26.18
CA ALA A 252 24.77 12.59 -26.79
C ALA A 252 25.76 13.12 -25.73
N PRO A 253 26.95 13.61 -26.14
CA PRO A 253 27.83 14.34 -25.22
C PRO A 253 27.11 15.49 -24.52
N GLY A 254 27.34 15.61 -23.21
CA GLY A 254 26.66 16.61 -22.36
C GLY A 254 26.68 16.23 -20.89
N THR A 255 26.22 17.15 -20.04
CA THR A 255 26.00 16.91 -18.61
C THR A 255 24.52 16.65 -18.37
N TYR A 256 24.22 15.56 -17.66
CA TYR A 256 22.88 15.09 -17.39
C TYR A 256 22.61 15.06 -15.89
N THR A 257 21.39 15.41 -15.51
CA THR A 257 20.85 15.20 -14.16
C THR A 257 20.03 13.92 -14.20
N LEU A 258 20.40 12.94 -13.38
CA LEU A 258 19.69 11.69 -13.21
C LEU A 258 18.93 11.73 -11.88
N VAL A 259 17.63 11.46 -11.93
CA VAL A 259 16.77 11.35 -10.76
C VAL A 259 16.21 9.95 -10.72
N VAL A 260 16.48 9.21 -9.65
CA VAL A 260 15.93 7.87 -9.41
C VAL A 260 15.07 7.94 -8.16
N ASN A 261 13.75 7.89 -8.34
CA ASN A 261 12.78 8.25 -7.29
C ASN A 261 13.15 9.59 -6.63
N ASP A 262 13.48 9.59 -5.34
CA ASP A 262 13.79 10.80 -4.57
C ASP A 262 15.30 11.17 -4.60
N MET A 263 16.15 10.35 -5.23
CA MET A 263 17.59 10.58 -5.27
C MET A 263 18.03 11.22 -6.58
N GLU A 264 18.74 12.34 -6.48
CA GLU A 264 19.28 13.08 -7.62
C GLU A 264 20.81 12.96 -7.66
N THR A 265 21.37 12.72 -8.84
CA THR A 265 22.80 12.71 -9.14
C THR A 265 23.06 13.32 -10.51
N SER A 266 24.32 13.57 -10.85
CA SER A 266 24.71 14.13 -12.15
C SER A 266 25.88 13.36 -12.74
N PHE A 267 25.91 13.24 -14.06
CA PHE A 267 27.02 12.63 -14.79
C PHE A 267 27.29 13.38 -16.10
N THR A 268 28.49 13.22 -16.64
CA THR A 268 28.90 13.86 -17.90
C THR A 268 29.32 12.81 -18.91
N ILE A 269 28.87 12.97 -20.15
CA ILE A 269 29.31 12.22 -21.30
C ILE A 269 30.28 13.10 -22.08
N GLU A 270 31.52 12.67 -22.17
CA GLU A 270 32.56 13.39 -22.91
C GLU A 270 32.31 13.28 -24.43
N PRO A 271 32.66 14.31 -25.21
CA PRO A 271 32.66 14.24 -26.67
C PRO A 271 33.73 13.25 -27.16
N ASP A 272 33.56 12.79 -28.40
CA ASP A 272 34.57 11.94 -29.03
C ASP A 272 35.87 12.73 -29.20
N GLN A 273 36.99 12.19 -28.70
CA GLN A 273 38.31 12.78 -28.87
C GLN A 273 38.87 12.26 -30.19
N SER A 274 38.50 12.89 -31.30
CA SER A 274 39.01 12.55 -32.64
C SER A 274 40.48 12.94 -32.82
#